data_AF-A0A537NSH8-F1
#
_entry.id   AF-A0A537NSH8-F1
#
_cell.length_a   1.000
_cell.length_b   1.000
_cell.length_c   1.000
_cell.angle_alpha   90.00
_cell.angle_beta   90.00
_cell.angle_gamma   90.00
#
_symmetry.space_group_name_H-M   'P 1'
#
loop_
_entity.id
_entity.type
_entity.pdbx_description
1 polymer ?
#
loop_
_entity_poly.entity_id
_entity_poly.type
_entity_poly.pdbx_seq_one_letter_code
_entity_poly.pdbx_strand_id
1 'polypeptide(L)'
;EVSEPRIPCWRLGVRMNDKLFPRRFTEALRPGSYFRLIVEGSVGAGDEIRVVERPAHGLTIRHVFRIYTRDRDEAQRLLTAPRMSESWKRWALDWLQKSKGQPTETAEPGCCES
;
A
#
# COMPACT_ATOMS: atom_id res chain seq x y z
N GLU A 1 10.47 -3.36 13.25
CA GLU A 1 10.67 -2.60 11.99
C GLU A 1 9.36 -2.41 11.25
N VAL A 2 9.12 -1.26 10.61
CA VAL A 2 7.90 -1.01 9.80
C VAL A 2 7.84 -2.01 8.64
N SER A 3 6.72 -2.73 8.48
CA SER A 3 6.56 -3.77 7.47
C SER A 3 5.56 -3.43 6.37
N GLU A 4 4.34 -3.02 6.73
CA GLU A 4 3.25 -2.86 5.76
C GLU A 4 2.11 -1.96 6.25
N PRO A 5 1.31 -1.36 5.34
CA PRO A 5 0.10 -0.66 5.72
C PRO A 5 -0.99 -1.62 6.22
N ARG A 6 -1.87 -1.12 7.08
CA ARG A 6 -3.13 -1.80 7.36
C ARG A 6 -4.08 -1.65 6.17
N ILE A 7 -4.46 -2.76 5.56
CA ILE A 7 -5.51 -2.79 4.53
C ILE A 7 -6.88 -2.88 5.21
N PRO A 8 -7.81 -1.95 4.96
CA PRO A 8 -9.13 -1.99 5.58
C PRO A 8 -9.94 -3.17 5.03
N CYS A 9 -10.70 -3.82 5.91
CA CYS A 9 -11.64 -4.87 5.54
C CYS A 9 -13.05 -4.51 6.03
N TRP A 10 -14.06 -5.28 5.61
CA TRP A 10 -15.47 -5.03 5.96
C TRP A 10 -15.72 -5.00 7.48
N ARG A 11 -14.95 -5.76 8.28
CA ARG A 11 -15.04 -5.71 9.75
C ARG A 11 -14.73 -4.35 10.34
N LEU A 12 -13.88 -3.56 9.67
CA LEU A 12 -13.64 -2.18 10.09
C LEU A 12 -14.91 -1.34 9.95
N GLY A 13 -15.69 -1.56 8.88
CA GLY A 13 -16.99 -0.90 8.72
C GLY A 13 -17.98 -1.26 9.83
N VAL A 14 -18.05 -2.55 10.20
CA VAL A 14 -18.87 -3.01 11.33
C VAL A 14 -18.45 -2.35 12.64
N ARG A 15 -17.14 -2.33 12.95
CA ARG A 15 -16.62 -1.69 14.16
C ARG A 15 -16.98 -0.20 14.23
N MET A 16 -16.94 0.48 13.09
CA MET A 16 -17.21 1.92 13.01
C MET A 16 -18.70 2.24 12.84
N ASN A 17 -19.58 1.21 12.88
CA ASN A 17 -21.01 1.32 12.61
C ASN A 17 -21.32 2.05 11.28
N ASP A 18 -20.51 1.82 10.25
CA ASP A 18 -20.69 2.37 8.91
C ASP A 18 -20.09 1.46 7.81
N LYS A 19 -20.94 0.99 6.91
CA LYS A 19 -20.54 0.12 5.79
C LYS A 19 -19.63 0.83 4.77
N LEU A 20 -19.72 2.15 4.65
CA LEU A 20 -18.89 2.94 3.74
C LEU A 20 -17.53 3.33 4.35
N PHE A 21 -17.30 3.01 5.63
CA PHE A 21 -16.09 3.42 6.34
C PHE A 21 -14.80 2.89 5.69
N PRO A 22 -14.72 1.65 5.18
CA PRO A 22 -13.53 1.18 4.46
C PRO A 22 -13.19 2.05 3.24
N ARG A 23 -14.21 2.59 2.54
CA ARG A 23 -14.02 3.51 1.42
C ARG A 23 -13.43 4.83 1.91
N ARG A 24 -14.03 5.43 2.94
CA ARG A 24 -13.56 6.68 3.58
C ARG A 24 -12.16 6.55 4.15
N PHE A 25 -11.84 5.41 4.76
CA PHE A 25 -10.50 5.07 5.25
C PHE A 25 -9.48 5.02 4.12
N THR A 26 -9.85 4.39 3.00
CA THR A 26 -9.00 4.32 1.80
C THR A 26 -8.79 5.69 1.18
N GLU A 27 -9.84 6.51 1.11
CA GLU A 27 -9.79 7.92 0.66
C GLU A 27 -8.87 8.78 1.53
N ALA A 28 -8.84 8.54 2.84
CA ALA A 28 -8.03 9.33 3.75
C ALA A 28 -6.52 9.06 3.64
N LEU A 29 -6.08 7.95 3.05
CA LEU A 29 -4.68 7.55 2.94
C LEU A 29 -3.89 7.62 4.27
N ARG A 30 -4.57 7.27 5.39
CA ARG A 30 -4.01 7.22 6.75
C ARG A 30 -4.17 5.81 7.35
N PRO A 31 -3.52 4.78 6.77
CA PRO A 31 -3.76 3.40 7.17
C PRO A 31 -3.18 3.02 8.54
N GLY A 32 -2.19 3.77 9.03
CA GLY A 32 -1.27 3.25 10.05
C GLY A 32 -0.37 2.15 9.47
N SER A 33 0.46 1.53 10.32
CA SER A 33 1.44 0.53 9.90
C SER A 33 1.51 -0.64 10.87
N TYR A 34 1.85 -1.80 10.36
CA TYR A 34 2.34 -2.92 11.15
C TYR A 34 3.86 -2.89 11.27
N PHE A 35 4.35 -3.57 12.30
CA PHE A 35 5.76 -3.77 12.54
C PHE A 35 6.05 -5.27 12.59
N ARG A 36 7.15 -5.69 11.95
CA ARG A 36 7.74 -7.01 12.17
C ARG A 36 8.71 -6.96 13.35
N LEU A 37 8.75 -8.05 14.11
CA LEU A 37 9.70 -8.22 15.20
C LEU A 37 11.10 -8.49 14.61
N ILE A 38 12.10 -7.75 15.09
CA ILE A 38 13.50 -7.95 14.70
C ILE A 38 14.25 -8.63 15.83
N VAL A 39 13.99 -8.20 17.07
CA VAL A 39 14.53 -8.78 18.30
C VAL A 39 13.39 -8.83 19.30
N GLU A 40 13.25 -9.97 19.99
CA GLU A 40 12.31 -10.15 21.09
C GLU A 40 12.71 -9.32 22.32
N GLY A 41 11.73 -8.90 23.11
CA GLY A 41 11.96 -8.12 24.32
C GLY A 41 10.66 -7.67 24.97
N SER A 42 10.79 -6.92 26.08
CA SER A 42 9.65 -6.35 26.81
C SER A 42 9.41 -4.90 26.39
N VAL A 43 8.14 -4.54 26.23
CA VAL A 43 7.69 -3.17 25.95
C VAL A 43 6.43 -2.89 26.78
N GLY A 44 6.28 -1.65 27.23
CA GLY A 44 5.20 -1.17 28.09
C GLY A 44 4.63 0.18 27.64
N ALA A 45 3.51 0.56 28.23
CA ALA A 45 2.92 1.87 28.00
C ALA A 45 3.83 2.96 28.59
N GLY A 46 4.10 4.00 27.79
CA GLY A 46 4.99 5.10 28.17
C GLY A 46 6.44 4.92 27.70
N ASP A 47 6.81 3.75 27.18
CA ASP A 47 8.13 3.54 26.58
C ASP A 47 8.34 4.45 25.37
N GLU A 48 9.56 4.98 25.26
CA GLU A 48 9.94 5.88 24.18
C GLU A 48 10.12 5.13 22.85
N ILE A 49 9.54 5.66 21.78
CA ILE A 49 9.78 5.18 20.42
C ILE A 49 10.80 6.08 19.74
N ARG A 50 11.98 5.54 19.46
CA ARG A 50 13.05 6.24 18.73
C ARG A 50 13.19 5.71 17.31
N VAL A 51 13.37 6.63 16.36
CA VAL A 51 13.75 6.26 14.99
C VAL A 51 15.26 6.08 14.93
N VAL A 52 15.71 4.84 14.93
CA VAL A 52 17.15 4.48 14.89
C VAL A 52 17.70 4.40 13.46
N GLU A 53 16.84 4.17 12.47
CA GLU A 53 17.23 4.02 11.07
C GLU A 53 16.11 4.54 10.16
N ARG A 54 16.49 5.21 9.05
CA ARG A 54 15.57 5.60 7.97
C ARG A 54 16.17 5.19 6.62
N PRO A 55 15.54 4.29 5.87
CA PRO A 55 16.03 3.90 4.55
C PRO A 55 15.99 5.06 3.54
N ALA A 56 16.95 5.09 2.61
CA ALA A 56 17.08 6.15 1.59
C ALA A 56 16.05 6.08 0.44
N HIS A 57 15.31 4.98 0.30
CA HIS A 57 14.42 4.72 -0.85
C HIS A 57 13.18 5.64 -0.93
N GLY A 58 12.90 6.47 0.06
CA GLY A 58 11.79 7.45 0.05
C GLY A 58 10.36 6.88 0.02
N LEU A 59 10.18 5.57 -0.15
CA LEU A 59 8.88 4.91 0.04
C LEU A 59 8.38 5.07 1.48
N THR A 60 7.12 5.50 1.59
CA THR A 60 6.39 5.65 2.86
C THR A 60 5.24 4.65 2.90
N ILE A 61 4.69 4.40 4.10
CA ILE A 61 3.49 3.58 4.25
C ILE A 61 2.29 4.14 3.48
N ARG A 62 2.18 5.46 3.38
CA ARG A 62 1.20 6.13 2.53
C ARG A 62 1.40 5.77 1.06
N HIS A 63 2.64 5.76 0.56
CA HIS A 63 2.94 5.36 -0.81
C HIS A 63 2.51 3.92 -1.08
N VAL A 64 2.92 2.97 -0.23
CA VAL A 64 2.56 1.55 -0.40
C VAL A 64 1.05 1.37 -0.44
N PHE A 65 0.33 2.00 0.49
CA PHE A 65 -1.13 1.91 0.56
C PHE A 65 -1.83 2.52 -0.67
N ARG A 66 -1.38 3.70 -1.12
CA ARG A 66 -1.94 4.38 -2.29
C ARG A 66 -1.73 3.56 -3.56
N ILE A 67 -0.52 3.06 -3.77
CA ILE A 67 -0.17 2.21 -4.92
C ILE A 67 -1.04 0.95 -4.95
N TYR A 68 -1.23 0.30 -3.80
CA TYR A 68 -2.06 -0.90 -3.72
C TYR A 68 -3.55 -0.66 -4.05
N THR A 69 -4.08 0.45 -3.56
CA THR A 69 -5.53 0.71 -3.57
C THR A 69 -6.01 1.53 -4.77
N ARG A 70 -5.15 2.34 -5.39
CA ARG A 70 -5.53 3.32 -6.43
C ARG A 70 -4.53 3.38 -7.57
N ASP A 71 -3.29 3.71 -7.27
CA ASP A 71 -2.29 4.09 -8.27
C ASP A 71 -1.41 2.89 -8.65
N ARG A 72 -2.05 1.83 -9.12
CA ARG A 72 -1.38 0.53 -9.31
C ARG A 72 -0.31 0.56 -10.40
N ASP A 73 -0.36 1.52 -11.31
CA ASP A 73 0.68 1.72 -12.34
C ASP A 73 2.04 2.08 -11.74
N GLU A 74 2.06 2.60 -10.51
CA GLU A 74 3.28 2.83 -9.74
C GLU A 74 3.82 1.57 -9.04
N ALA A 75 3.26 0.38 -9.28
CA ALA A 75 3.65 -0.88 -8.60
C ALA A 75 5.16 -1.15 -8.61
N GLN A 76 5.86 -0.80 -9.69
CA GLN A 76 7.32 -0.94 -9.79
C GLN A 76 8.09 -0.23 -8.67
N ARG A 77 7.54 0.87 -8.11
CA ARG A 77 8.20 1.60 -7.03
C ARG A 77 8.38 0.72 -5.80
N LEU A 78 7.47 -0.21 -5.52
CA LEU A 78 7.58 -1.12 -4.37
C LEU A 78 8.84 -1.98 -4.41
N LEU A 79 9.38 -2.25 -5.60
CA LEU A 79 10.59 -3.03 -5.81
C LEU A 79 11.89 -2.25 -5.50
N THR A 80 11.79 -0.92 -5.31
CA THR A 80 12.95 -0.08 -4.94
C THR A 80 13.35 -0.20 -3.47
N ALA A 81 12.50 -0.80 -2.62
CA ALA A 81 12.78 -1.02 -1.21
C ALA A 81 13.38 -2.42 -0.97
N PRO A 82 14.67 -2.56 -0.62
CA PRO A 82 15.32 -3.87 -0.48
C PRO A 82 14.66 -4.77 0.57
N ARG A 83 14.25 -4.15 1.70
CA ARG A 83 13.65 -4.82 2.86
C ARG A 83 12.12 -5.00 2.79
N MET A 84 11.52 -4.70 1.63
CA MET A 84 10.09 -4.95 1.35
C MET A 84 9.77 -6.44 1.52
N SER A 85 8.58 -6.76 2.03
CA SER A 85 8.19 -8.17 2.18
C SER A 85 8.01 -8.85 0.82
N GLU A 86 8.21 -10.17 0.78
CA GLU A 86 8.03 -10.96 -0.43
C GLU A 86 6.58 -10.97 -0.93
N SER A 87 5.59 -10.86 -0.03
CA SER A 87 4.18 -10.72 -0.43
C SER A 87 3.93 -9.45 -1.24
N TRP A 88 4.51 -8.31 -0.83
CA TRP A 88 4.38 -7.04 -1.53
C TRP A 88 5.16 -7.00 -2.84
N LYS A 89 6.38 -7.57 -2.86
CA LYS A 89 7.17 -7.73 -4.09
C LYS A 89 6.43 -8.61 -5.11
N ARG A 90 5.91 -9.76 -4.68
CA ARG A 90 5.14 -10.67 -5.54
C ARG A 90 3.91 -10.00 -6.11
N TRP A 91 3.12 -9.32 -5.27
CA TRP A 91 1.96 -8.57 -5.74
C TRP A 91 2.32 -7.53 -6.82
N ALA A 92 3.42 -6.79 -6.62
CA ALA A 92 3.87 -5.80 -7.59
C ALA A 92 4.31 -6.44 -8.91
N LEU A 93 5.07 -7.53 -8.85
CA LEU A 93 5.51 -8.26 -10.04
C LEU A 93 4.33 -8.85 -10.82
N ASP A 94 3.39 -9.50 -10.13
CA ASP A 94 2.18 -10.07 -10.73
C ASP A 94 1.34 -8.97 -11.42
N TRP A 95 1.22 -7.79 -10.81
CA TRP A 95 0.51 -6.66 -11.39
C TRP A 95 1.20 -6.15 -12.66
N LEU A 96 2.53 -5.96 -12.62
CA LEU A 96 3.30 -5.48 -13.77
C LEU A 96 3.30 -6.48 -14.94
N GLN A 97 3.20 -7.77 -14.67
CA GLN A 97 3.05 -8.78 -15.72
C GLN A 97 1.67 -8.69 -16.37
N LYS A 98 0.60 -8.53 -15.57
CA LYS A 98 -0.77 -8.38 -16.06
C LYS A 98 -0.96 -7.11 -16.89
N SER A 99 -0.41 -5.98 -16.43
CA SER A 99 -0.52 -4.71 -17.14
C SER A 99 0.19 -4.72 -18.49
N LYS A 100 1.29 -5.48 -18.65
CA LYS A 100 1.96 -5.69 -19.94
C LYS A 100 1.14 -6.52 -20.93
N GLY A 101 0.18 -7.31 -20.45
CA GLY A 101 -0.72 -8.13 -21.27
C GLY A 101 -2.04 -7.44 -21.65
N GLN A 102 -2.32 -6.26 -21.09
CA GLN A 102 -3.42 -5.42 -21.54
C GLN A 102 -2.91 -4.54 -22.68
N PRO A 103 -3.50 -4.60 -23.89
CA PRO A 103 -3.24 -3.60 -24.90
C PRO A 103 -3.56 -2.24 -24.28
N THR A 104 -2.66 -1.27 -24.42
CA THR A 104 -2.98 0.12 -24.20
C THR A 104 -4.14 0.44 -25.13
N GLU A 105 -5.37 0.47 -24.60
CA GLU A 105 -6.50 1.05 -25.29
C GLU A 105 -6.20 2.55 -25.33
N THR A 106 -5.43 2.93 -26.35
CA THR A 106 -5.36 4.31 -26.81
C THR A 106 -6.80 4.70 -27.08
N ALA A 107 -7.31 5.62 -26.26
CA ALA A 107 -8.52 6.34 -26.58
C ALA A 107 -8.27 7.09 -27.91
N GLU A 108 -8.56 6.42 -29.02
CA GLU A 108 -8.87 7.11 -30.26
C GLU A 108 -10.19 7.84 -30.02
N PRO A 109 -10.26 9.17 -30.21
CA PRO A 109 -11.55 9.82 -30.31
C PRO A 109 -12.20 9.33 -31.60
N GLY A 110 -12.96 8.24 -31.48
CA GLY A 110 -13.98 7.88 -32.44
C GLY A 110 -14.99 9.02 -32.49
N CYS A 111 -14.84 9.88 -33.50
CA CYS A 111 -15.94 10.71 -33.95
C CYS A 111 -16.16 10.36 -35.42
N CYS A 112 -17.13 9.47 -35.64
CA CYS A 112 -17.73 9.21 -36.94
C CYS A 112 -18.37 10.49 -37.51
N GLU A 113 -18.42 10.50 -38.83
CA GLU A 113 -18.85 11.53 -39.75
C GLU A 113 -20.25 12.12 -39.51
N SER A 114 -20.41 13.39 -39.92
CA SER A 114 -21.52 13.90 -40.73
C SER A 114 -21.04 15.10 -41.55
#